data_AF-A0A8C6DMD6-F1
#
_entry.id   AF-A0A8C6DMD6-F1
#
_cell.length_a   1.000
_cell.length_b   1.000
_cell.length_c   1.000
_cell.angle_alpha   90.00
_cell.angle_beta   90.00
_cell.angle_gamma   90.00
#
_symmetry.space_group_name_H-M   'P 1'
#
loop_
_entity.id
_entity.type
_entity.pdbx_description
1 polymer ?
#
loop_
_entity_poly.entity_id
_entity_poly.type
_entity_poly.pdbx_seq_one_letter_code
_entity_poly.pdbx_strand_id
1 'polypeptide(L)'
;MESRQDITNQEELWKMKPRRNLEEDDYLSKDSEEISMPKRPALLHLHQTTHFDEFDCPPELQHKQKLFPKWRLPIKITAIVSSLTFLYTLLREIIHPFVTSHQQYFYKIPILVINKVLPMVSITLLALVYLPGVIAAVVQLHNGTKYKKFPHWLDRWMLTRKQFGLLSFFFAVLHAIYSLSYPMRRSYRYKLLNWAYQQVQQNNKDAWIEHDVWRMEIYVSLGIVALAILALLAVTSIPSVSDSLTWREFHYIQSKLGIVSLLLGTIHALIFAWNKWVDIKQFVWHTPPTFMIAVFLPIVVLICKVILLLPCLRKKILKIRHGWEDVTKINKTEMSSQL
;
A
#
# COMPACT_ATOMS: atom_id res chain seq x y z
N MET A 1 -2.00 -9.12 -63.23
CA MET A 1 -2.46 -7.79 -62.79
C MET A 1 -2.07 -7.61 -61.33
N GLU A 2 -0.87 -7.14 -60.96
CA GLU A 2 0.00 -6.13 -61.61
C GLU A 2 -0.70 -4.77 -61.72
N SER A 3 -0.08 -3.62 -61.42
CA SER A 3 1.36 -3.35 -61.24
C SER A 3 1.63 -2.24 -60.18
N ARG A 4 2.79 -2.33 -59.49
CA ARG A 4 3.82 -1.27 -59.30
C ARG A 4 3.42 0.14 -59.84
N GLN A 5 3.49 1.25 -59.09
CA GLN A 5 4.68 2.02 -58.67
C GLN A 5 4.23 3.30 -57.88
N ASP A 6 5.01 4.11 -57.13
CA ASP A 6 6.32 4.03 -56.42
C ASP A 6 6.54 5.33 -55.57
N ILE A 7 7.70 5.51 -54.88
CA ILE A 7 8.31 6.82 -54.45
C ILE A 7 7.58 7.63 -53.32
N THR A 8 8.17 8.31 -52.30
CA THR A 8 9.57 8.67 -51.91
C THR A 8 9.77 8.62 -50.37
N ASN A 9 11.04 8.52 -49.92
CA ASN A 9 11.76 9.15 -48.77
C ASN A 9 10.98 9.68 -47.53
N GLN A 10 11.53 9.69 -46.29
CA GLN A 10 12.93 10.01 -45.91
C GLN A 10 13.27 9.53 -44.49
N GLU A 11 14.40 8.83 -44.29
CA GLU A 11 15.09 8.71 -42.99
C GLU A 11 16.57 8.32 -43.23
N GLU A 12 17.52 8.85 -42.44
CA GLU A 12 18.94 8.89 -42.84
C GLU A 12 19.84 7.81 -42.22
N LEU A 13 20.88 7.44 -42.99
CA LEU A 13 22.11 6.80 -42.52
C LEU A 13 22.85 7.76 -41.53
N TRP A 14 23.82 7.34 -40.71
CA TRP A 14 25.03 6.62 -41.08
C TRP A 14 25.63 5.78 -39.92
N LYS A 15 26.31 4.69 -40.30
CA LYS A 15 27.37 4.06 -39.49
C LYS A 15 28.73 4.37 -40.12
N MET A 16 29.78 4.51 -39.33
CA MET A 16 31.17 4.45 -39.82
C MET A 16 32.07 3.60 -38.92
N LYS A 17 33.18 3.11 -39.50
CA LYS A 17 34.18 2.22 -38.88
C LYS A 17 35.55 2.94 -38.78
N PRO A 18 36.50 2.43 -37.97
CA PRO A 18 37.67 3.20 -37.54
C PRO A 18 38.93 2.99 -38.40
N ARG A 19 39.83 3.99 -38.43
CA ARG A 19 41.29 3.78 -38.47
C ARG A 19 42.09 5.07 -38.22
N ARG A 20 43.07 5.04 -37.30
CA ARG A 20 44.46 5.50 -37.53
C ARG A 20 45.35 5.21 -36.32
N ASN A 21 46.54 4.69 -36.59
CA ASN A 21 47.73 4.89 -35.78
C ASN A 21 48.54 6.02 -36.44
N LEU A 22 49.52 6.57 -35.74
CA LEU A 22 50.69 7.22 -36.33
C LEU A 22 51.93 6.87 -35.47
N GLU A 23 53.07 6.79 -36.14
CA GLU A 23 54.44 6.83 -35.60
C GLU A 23 54.75 8.25 -35.01
N GLU A 24 55.87 8.58 -34.36
CA GLU A 24 57.16 7.93 -34.02
C GLU A 24 57.63 8.55 -32.66
N ASP A 25 58.63 8.04 -31.94
CA ASP A 25 60.07 8.36 -32.08
C ASP A 25 60.90 7.45 -31.13
N ASP A 26 62.17 7.19 -31.46
CA ASP A 26 63.13 6.40 -30.66
C ASP A 26 64.52 7.06 -30.64
N TYR A 27 65.16 7.19 -29.47
CA TYR A 27 66.51 7.75 -29.32
C TYR A 27 67.29 7.12 -28.15
N LEU A 28 68.62 7.07 -28.32
CA LEU A 28 69.47 6.03 -27.74
C LEU A 28 70.61 6.57 -26.86
N SER A 29 71.09 5.70 -25.96
CA SER A 29 72.49 5.58 -25.48
C SER A 29 73.02 6.41 -24.27
N LYS A 30 73.66 5.67 -23.33
CA LYS A 30 75.01 5.87 -22.72
C LYS A 30 75.30 7.13 -21.87
N ASP A 31 76.17 7.15 -20.83
CA ASP A 31 76.87 6.19 -19.93
C ASP A 31 76.87 6.87 -18.50
N SER A 32 77.65 6.61 -17.42
CA SER A 32 78.77 5.71 -17.07
C SER A 32 78.96 5.60 -15.52
N GLU A 33 79.84 4.67 -15.10
CA GLU A 33 80.70 4.65 -13.88
C GLU A 33 80.15 4.58 -12.42
N GLU A 34 81.00 4.03 -11.53
CA GLU A 34 80.75 3.61 -10.14
C GLU A 34 81.49 4.48 -9.10
N ILE A 35 80.95 4.66 -7.88
CA ILE A 35 81.74 4.88 -6.63
C ILE A 35 81.08 4.13 -5.43
N SER A 36 81.92 3.74 -4.45
CA SER A 36 81.71 2.79 -3.34
C SER A 36 80.70 3.15 -2.22
N MET A 37 80.32 2.12 -1.43
CA MET A 37 79.43 2.16 -0.24
C MET A 37 79.98 2.94 0.98
N PRO A 38 79.13 3.23 2.00
CA PRO A 38 79.04 2.29 3.14
C PRO A 38 77.61 2.04 3.69
N LYS A 39 77.42 0.89 4.38
CA LYS A 39 76.17 0.51 5.10
C LYS A 39 76.09 1.15 6.50
N ARG A 40 74.88 1.55 6.95
CA ARG A 40 74.34 1.42 8.33
C ARG A 40 72.80 1.60 8.31
N PRO A 41 72.04 1.29 9.40
CA PRO A 41 70.84 0.45 9.22
C PRO A 41 69.47 1.11 9.48
N ALA A 42 68.46 0.45 8.92
CA ALA A 42 67.10 0.24 9.43
C ALA A 42 66.43 1.36 10.25
N LEU A 43 65.48 2.05 9.62
CA LEU A 43 64.32 2.62 10.29
C LEU A 43 63.07 2.05 9.61
N LEU A 44 62.33 1.20 10.33
CA LEU A 44 61.14 0.49 9.81
C LEU A 44 59.94 1.44 9.70
N HIS A 45 59.94 2.30 8.69
CA HIS A 45 58.73 3.00 8.27
C HIS A 45 57.87 2.03 7.43
N LEU A 46 57.07 1.19 8.11
CA LEU A 46 56.05 0.36 7.48
C LEU A 46 54.94 1.27 6.94
N HIS A 47 55.17 1.86 5.77
CA HIS A 47 54.15 2.58 5.03
C HIS A 47 53.23 1.55 4.37
N GLN A 48 52.40 0.89 5.18
CA GLN A 48 51.34 0.02 4.71
C GLN A 48 50.27 0.91 4.05
N THR A 49 50.51 1.23 2.79
CA THR A 49 49.51 1.81 1.89
C THR A 49 48.34 0.85 1.82
N THR A 50 47.29 1.16 2.58
CA THR A 50 45.98 0.51 2.44
C THR A 50 45.43 0.88 1.07
N HIS A 51 45.74 0.06 0.07
CA HIS A 51 45.20 0.15 -1.27
C HIS A 51 43.69 -0.07 -1.15
N PHE A 52 42.93 1.02 -1.09
CA PHE A 52 41.50 0.99 -1.34
C PHE A 52 41.35 0.73 -2.84
N ASP A 53 41.06 -0.52 -3.20
CA ASP A 53 40.69 -0.84 -4.58
C ASP A 53 39.39 -0.13 -4.91
N GLU A 54 39.49 1.01 -5.59
CA GLU A 54 38.37 1.87 -6.01
C GLU A 54 37.43 1.18 -7.03
N PHE A 55 37.76 -0.06 -7.39
CA PHE A 55 37.00 -0.96 -8.27
C PHE A 55 36.20 -2.04 -7.52
N ASP A 56 36.20 -2.06 -6.18
CA ASP A 56 35.45 -3.02 -5.40
C ASP A 56 33.93 -2.77 -5.53
N CYS A 57 33.32 -3.41 -6.53
CA CYS A 57 31.95 -3.16 -6.96
C CYS A 57 30.99 -3.42 -5.80
N PRO A 58 30.20 -2.41 -5.34
CA PRO A 58 29.47 -2.46 -4.08
C PRO A 58 28.70 -3.78 -3.88
N PRO A 59 28.67 -4.35 -2.66
CA PRO A 59 28.01 -5.64 -2.40
C PRO A 59 26.49 -5.62 -2.70
N GLU A 60 25.89 -4.44 -2.86
CA GLU A 60 24.52 -4.27 -3.35
C GLU A 60 24.36 -4.62 -4.86
N LEU A 61 25.40 -4.39 -5.67
CA LEU A 61 25.43 -4.66 -7.12
C LEU A 61 25.79 -6.12 -7.44
N GLN A 62 26.62 -6.77 -6.62
CA GLN A 62 26.85 -8.22 -6.72
C GLN A 62 25.57 -9.05 -6.44
N HIS A 63 24.54 -8.44 -5.85
CA HIS A 63 23.32 -9.13 -5.43
C HIS A 63 22.35 -9.36 -6.60
N LYS A 64 22.40 -10.57 -7.21
CA LYS A 64 21.49 -11.05 -8.29
C LYS A 64 20.09 -10.44 -8.20
N GLN A 65 19.77 -9.54 -9.14
CA GLN A 65 18.69 -8.56 -8.98
C GLN A 65 17.34 -9.20 -8.62
N LYS A 66 16.87 -8.91 -7.40
CA LYS A 66 15.64 -9.50 -6.85
C LYS A 66 14.43 -8.72 -7.35
N LEU A 67 13.65 -9.28 -8.27
CA LEU A 67 12.42 -8.65 -8.78
C LEU A 67 11.47 -8.24 -7.65
N PHE A 68 11.05 -6.96 -7.65
CA PHE A 68 10.11 -6.27 -6.75
C PHE A 68 10.16 -6.71 -5.27
N PRO A 69 11.30 -6.61 -4.56
CA PRO A 69 11.52 -7.31 -3.30
C PRO A 69 10.63 -6.78 -2.16
N LYS A 70 10.42 -5.46 -2.12
CA LYS A 70 9.54 -4.78 -1.14
C LYS A 70 8.04 -5.03 -1.38
N TRP A 71 7.64 -5.51 -2.55
CA TRP A 71 6.23 -5.78 -2.90
C TRP A 71 5.79 -7.23 -2.64
N ARG A 72 6.73 -8.18 -2.51
CA ARG A 72 6.43 -9.62 -2.39
C ARG A 72 5.51 -9.98 -1.22
N LEU A 73 5.62 -9.27 -0.09
CA LEU A 73 4.74 -9.45 1.06
C LEU A 73 3.36 -8.79 0.83
N PRO A 74 3.28 -7.47 0.53
CA PRO A 74 2.01 -6.82 0.17
C PRO A 74 1.18 -7.56 -0.88
N ILE A 75 1.78 -7.94 -2.02
CA ILE A 75 1.05 -8.65 -3.10
C ILE A 75 0.50 -10.00 -2.62
N LYS A 76 1.25 -10.77 -1.83
CA LYS A 76 0.77 -12.03 -1.26
C LYS A 76 -0.42 -11.81 -0.31
N ILE A 77 -0.34 -10.83 0.58
CA ILE A 77 -1.45 -10.49 1.49
C ILE A 77 -2.68 -10.02 0.71
N THR A 78 -2.50 -9.14 -0.28
CA THR A 78 -3.58 -8.66 -1.16
C THR A 78 -4.25 -9.82 -1.92
N ALA A 79 -3.46 -10.75 -2.48
CA ALA A 79 -4.00 -11.90 -3.20
C ALA A 79 -4.80 -12.84 -2.28
N ILE A 80 -4.29 -13.12 -1.07
CA ILE A 80 -4.98 -13.94 -0.06
C ILE A 80 -6.30 -13.28 0.35
N VAL A 81 -6.28 -12.00 0.77
CA VAL A 81 -7.50 -11.28 1.19
C VAL A 81 -8.50 -11.18 0.04
N SER A 82 -8.05 -10.94 -1.19
CA SER A 82 -8.92 -10.90 -2.39
C SER A 82 -9.57 -12.26 -2.64
N SER A 83 -8.80 -13.35 -2.58
CA SER A 83 -9.27 -14.71 -2.84
C SER A 83 -10.30 -15.17 -1.79
N LEU A 84 -10.01 -15.02 -0.49
CA LEU A 84 -10.97 -15.36 0.56
C LEU A 84 -12.25 -14.51 0.46
N THR A 85 -12.12 -13.19 0.23
CA THR A 85 -13.28 -12.30 0.10
C THR A 85 -14.12 -12.63 -1.14
N PHE A 86 -13.49 -13.01 -2.24
CA PHE A 86 -14.17 -13.45 -3.45
C PHE A 86 -14.95 -14.75 -3.21
N LEU A 87 -14.31 -15.79 -2.66
CA LEU A 87 -14.96 -17.07 -2.35
C LEU A 87 -16.13 -16.89 -1.36
N TYR A 88 -15.93 -16.10 -0.30
CA TYR A 88 -16.96 -15.77 0.69
C TYR A 88 -18.16 -15.05 0.05
N THR A 89 -17.90 -14.07 -0.82
CA THR A 89 -18.96 -13.32 -1.49
C THR A 89 -19.66 -14.14 -2.57
N LEU A 90 -18.92 -14.97 -3.31
CA LEU A 90 -19.46 -15.91 -4.30
C LEU A 90 -20.42 -16.90 -3.63
N LEU A 91 -20.03 -17.46 -2.49
CA LEU A 91 -20.84 -18.39 -1.71
C LEU A 91 -22.16 -17.76 -1.26
N ARG A 92 -22.13 -16.54 -0.71
CA ARG A 92 -23.34 -15.86 -0.21
C ARG A 92 -24.25 -15.28 -1.30
N GLU A 93 -23.68 -14.79 -2.41
CA GLU A 93 -24.45 -14.05 -3.45
C GLU A 93 -24.91 -14.91 -4.63
N ILE A 94 -24.23 -16.04 -4.88
CA ILE A 94 -24.47 -16.98 -5.99
C ILE A 94 -24.86 -18.37 -5.48
N ILE A 95 -24.00 -19.01 -4.67
CA ILE A 95 -24.18 -20.43 -4.31
C ILE A 95 -25.40 -20.61 -3.41
N HIS A 96 -25.57 -19.79 -2.37
CA HIS A 96 -26.74 -19.87 -1.50
C HIS A 96 -28.09 -19.73 -2.24
N PRO A 97 -28.35 -18.69 -3.06
CA PRO A 97 -29.59 -18.61 -3.84
C PRO A 97 -29.78 -19.75 -4.86
N PHE A 98 -28.69 -20.30 -5.40
CA PHE A 98 -28.71 -21.44 -6.32
C PHE A 98 -29.07 -22.76 -5.61
N VAL A 99 -28.58 -22.98 -4.39
CA VAL A 99 -28.90 -24.16 -3.58
C VAL A 99 -30.28 -24.04 -2.93
N THR A 100 -30.57 -22.94 -2.24
CA THR A 100 -31.78 -22.76 -1.42
C THR A 100 -33.03 -22.42 -2.24
N SER A 101 -32.88 -21.89 -3.46
CA SER A 101 -34.03 -21.41 -4.26
C SER A 101 -33.89 -21.64 -5.76
N HIS A 102 -32.87 -22.37 -6.21
CA HIS A 102 -32.57 -22.66 -7.62
C HIS A 102 -32.47 -21.42 -8.53
N GLN A 103 -32.20 -20.25 -7.96
CA GLN A 103 -32.11 -18.98 -8.70
C GLN A 103 -30.72 -18.76 -9.28
N GLN A 104 -30.63 -18.79 -10.61
CA GLN A 104 -29.37 -18.56 -11.33
C GLN A 104 -29.00 -17.07 -11.34
N TYR A 105 -27.93 -16.73 -10.62
CA TYR A 105 -27.46 -15.35 -10.47
C TYR A 105 -26.03 -15.09 -10.97
N PHE A 106 -25.49 -15.97 -11.82
CA PHE A 106 -24.11 -15.91 -12.31
C PHE A 106 -23.72 -14.55 -12.95
N TYR A 107 -24.67 -13.82 -13.57
CA TYR A 107 -24.44 -12.47 -14.09
C TYR A 107 -23.98 -11.44 -13.03
N LYS A 108 -24.20 -11.70 -11.73
CA LYS A 108 -23.68 -10.87 -10.64
C LYS A 108 -22.15 -10.96 -10.53
N ILE A 109 -21.51 -12.06 -10.97
CA ILE A 109 -20.09 -12.32 -10.71
C ILE A 109 -19.19 -11.20 -11.26
N PRO A 110 -19.25 -10.79 -12.54
CA PRO A 110 -18.22 -9.90 -13.11
C PRO A 110 -18.18 -8.50 -12.50
N ILE A 111 -19.28 -7.99 -11.94
CA ILE A 111 -19.35 -6.61 -11.40
C ILE A 111 -19.86 -6.57 -9.95
N LEU A 112 -20.94 -7.27 -9.59
CA LEU A 112 -21.54 -7.15 -8.26
C LEU A 112 -20.80 -7.95 -7.17
N VAL A 113 -20.15 -9.07 -7.54
CA VAL A 113 -19.24 -9.79 -6.63
C VAL A 113 -17.90 -9.05 -6.56
N ILE A 114 -17.31 -8.70 -7.70
CA ILE A 114 -16.03 -7.95 -7.74
C ILE A 114 -16.13 -6.62 -6.98
N ASN A 115 -17.19 -5.83 -7.15
CA ASN A 115 -17.35 -4.56 -6.43
C ASN A 115 -17.72 -4.71 -4.93
N LYS A 116 -17.86 -5.93 -4.41
CA LYS A 116 -17.85 -6.23 -2.96
C LYS A 116 -16.45 -6.63 -2.48
N VAL A 117 -15.64 -7.27 -3.33
CA VAL A 117 -14.24 -7.61 -3.03
C VAL A 117 -13.34 -6.37 -3.02
N LEU A 118 -13.40 -5.54 -4.06
CA LEU A 118 -12.53 -4.37 -4.24
C LEU A 118 -12.50 -3.41 -3.02
N PRO A 119 -13.64 -2.92 -2.48
CA PRO A 119 -13.63 -2.03 -1.31
C PRO A 119 -13.13 -2.73 -0.04
N MET A 120 -13.51 -4.00 0.19
CA MET A 120 -13.08 -4.75 1.36
C MET A 120 -11.56 -4.98 1.35
N VAL A 121 -10.99 -5.31 0.19
CA VAL A 121 -9.53 -5.39 0.02
C VAL A 121 -8.88 -4.02 0.25
N SER A 122 -9.39 -2.96 -0.38
CA SER A 122 -8.85 -1.60 -0.24
C SER A 122 -8.79 -1.13 1.22
N ILE A 123 -9.90 -1.22 1.97
CA ILE A 123 -9.98 -0.73 3.35
C ILE A 123 -9.19 -1.62 4.33
N THR A 124 -9.12 -2.93 4.07
CA THR A 124 -8.28 -3.86 4.85
C THR A 124 -6.80 -3.50 4.68
N LEU A 125 -6.33 -3.29 3.44
CA LEU A 125 -4.96 -2.89 3.18
C LEU A 125 -4.65 -1.51 3.79
N LEU A 126 -5.61 -0.57 3.79
CA LEU A 126 -5.47 0.73 4.45
C LEU A 126 -5.30 0.59 5.97
N ALA A 127 -6.10 -0.26 6.62
CA ALA A 127 -5.95 -0.55 8.04
C ALA A 127 -4.57 -1.17 8.35
N LEU A 128 -4.06 -2.04 7.49
CA LEU A 128 -2.72 -2.64 7.59
C LEU A 128 -1.55 -1.64 7.37
N VAL A 129 -1.80 -0.43 6.86
CA VAL A 129 -0.80 0.67 6.86
C VAL A 129 -0.61 1.24 8.27
N TYR A 130 -1.70 1.42 9.03
CA TYR A 130 -1.69 2.14 10.30
C TYR A 130 -1.59 1.23 11.53
N LEU A 131 -2.09 -0.01 11.45
CA LEU A 131 -1.99 -1.02 12.51
C LEU A 131 -0.57 -1.26 13.05
N PRO A 132 0.51 -1.43 12.24
CA PRO A 132 1.84 -1.63 12.79
C PRO A 132 2.35 -0.38 13.54
N GLY A 133 1.88 0.82 13.18
CA GLY A 133 2.15 2.06 13.92
C GLY A 133 1.39 2.19 15.25
N VAL A 134 0.26 1.47 15.40
CA VAL A 134 -0.44 1.29 16.68
C VAL A 134 0.31 0.27 17.54
N ILE A 135 0.64 -0.90 16.99
CA ILE A 135 1.40 -1.96 17.68
C ILE A 135 2.76 -1.42 18.17
N ALA A 136 3.51 -0.72 17.32
CA ALA A 136 4.79 -0.11 17.70
C ALA A 136 4.68 0.88 18.88
N ALA A 137 3.57 1.63 18.98
CA ALA A 137 3.33 2.52 20.11
C ALA A 137 2.97 1.76 21.41
N VAL A 138 2.23 0.66 21.30
CA VAL A 138 1.96 -0.25 22.44
C VAL A 138 3.24 -0.92 22.91
N VAL A 139 4.11 -1.40 22.00
CA VAL A 139 5.42 -1.99 22.33
C VAL A 139 6.35 -0.96 22.98
N GLN A 140 6.37 0.29 22.50
CA GLN A 140 7.09 1.39 23.16
C GLN A 140 6.57 1.65 24.60
N LEU A 141 5.25 1.68 24.80
CA LEU A 141 4.66 1.83 26.14
C LEU A 141 4.86 0.61 27.06
N HIS A 142 4.93 -0.59 26.48
CA HIS A 142 5.22 -1.83 27.20
C HIS A 142 6.66 -1.81 27.73
N ASN A 143 7.64 -1.60 26.84
CA ASN A 143 9.06 -1.64 27.16
C ASN A 143 9.54 -0.41 27.93
N GLY A 144 8.85 0.73 27.83
CA GLY A 144 9.22 1.96 28.53
C GLY A 144 10.39 2.74 27.91
N THR A 145 10.93 2.28 26.78
CA THR A 145 12.07 2.86 26.07
C THR A 145 11.85 2.86 24.55
N LYS A 146 12.55 3.76 23.83
CA LYS A 146 12.64 3.75 22.36
C LYS A 146 13.84 2.96 21.81
N TYR A 147 14.82 2.62 22.65
CA TYR A 147 16.12 2.08 22.22
C TYR A 147 16.10 0.56 22.02
N LYS A 148 15.17 -0.15 22.67
CA LYS A 148 14.92 -1.59 22.42
C LYS A 148 14.34 -1.80 21.02
N LYS A 149 15.10 -2.52 20.16
CA LYS A 149 14.73 -2.85 18.78
C LYS A 149 13.36 -3.54 18.70
N PHE A 150 12.59 -3.26 17.65
CA PHE A 150 11.35 -3.97 17.35
C PHE A 150 11.62 -5.42 16.91
N PRO A 151 10.70 -6.37 17.14
CA PRO A 151 10.82 -7.73 16.61
C PRO A 151 10.79 -7.70 15.08
N HIS A 152 11.59 -8.57 14.44
CA HIS A 152 11.88 -8.51 13.00
C HIS A 152 10.63 -8.52 12.10
N TRP A 153 9.56 -9.20 12.51
CA TRP A 153 8.28 -9.21 11.76
C TRP A 153 7.61 -7.82 11.70
N LEU A 154 7.69 -7.05 12.79
CA LEU A 154 7.06 -5.73 12.89
C LEU A 154 7.86 -4.69 12.11
N ASP A 155 9.19 -4.74 12.19
CA ASP A 155 10.09 -3.89 11.42
C ASP A 155 9.90 -4.11 9.90
N ARG A 156 9.95 -5.39 9.46
CA ARG A 156 9.69 -5.78 8.07
C ARG A 156 8.32 -5.31 7.57
N TRP A 157 7.28 -5.35 8.41
CA TRP A 157 5.96 -4.81 8.06
C TRP A 157 5.98 -3.28 7.98
N MET A 158 6.59 -2.58 8.94
CA MET A 158 6.74 -1.12 8.95
C MET A 158 7.44 -0.56 7.71
N LEU A 159 8.38 -1.31 7.12
CA LEU A 159 9.05 -0.97 5.85
C LEU A 159 8.16 -1.14 4.60
N THR A 160 7.10 -1.96 4.67
CA THR A 160 6.20 -2.25 3.54
C THR A 160 4.94 -1.39 3.48
N ARG A 161 4.76 -0.46 4.43
CA ARG A 161 3.56 0.41 4.53
C ARG A 161 3.28 1.22 3.26
N LYS A 162 4.32 1.70 2.56
CA LYS A 162 4.18 2.45 1.29
C LYS A 162 3.49 1.62 0.21
N GLN A 163 3.86 0.35 0.09
CA GLN A 163 3.28 -0.60 -0.87
C GLN A 163 1.85 -0.98 -0.47
N PHE A 164 1.56 -1.16 0.83
CA PHE A 164 0.19 -1.37 1.30
C PHE A 164 -0.74 -0.17 0.99
N GLY A 165 -0.26 1.07 1.17
CA GLY A 165 -1.01 2.27 0.80
C GLY A 165 -1.28 2.40 -0.70
N LEU A 166 -0.27 2.14 -1.54
CA LEU A 166 -0.40 2.14 -3.00
C LEU A 166 -1.37 1.06 -3.51
N LEU A 167 -1.33 -0.15 -2.95
CA LEU A 167 -2.32 -1.20 -3.29
C LEU A 167 -3.71 -0.81 -2.79
N SER A 168 -3.84 -0.27 -1.58
CA SER A 168 -5.12 0.22 -1.06
C SER A 168 -5.76 1.26 -1.99
N PHE A 169 -4.99 2.26 -2.44
CA PHE A 169 -5.45 3.28 -3.39
C PHE A 169 -5.83 2.68 -4.75
N PHE A 170 -5.02 1.78 -5.31
CA PHE A 170 -5.35 1.11 -6.58
C PHE A 170 -6.69 0.36 -6.51
N PHE A 171 -6.92 -0.41 -5.44
CA PHE A 171 -8.21 -1.08 -5.22
C PHE A 171 -9.37 -0.10 -4.93
N ALA A 172 -9.10 1.07 -4.34
CA ALA A 172 -10.10 2.13 -4.15
C ALA A 172 -10.53 2.78 -5.48
N VAL A 173 -9.58 3.06 -6.38
CA VAL A 173 -9.86 3.60 -7.72
C VAL A 173 -10.65 2.59 -8.55
N LEU A 174 -10.29 1.31 -8.52
CA LEU A 174 -11.07 0.26 -9.17
C LEU A 174 -12.49 0.17 -8.59
N HIS A 175 -12.65 0.22 -7.26
CA HIS A 175 -13.97 0.25 -6.62
C HIS A 175 -14.81 1.46 -7.04
N ALA A 176 -14.20 2.65 -7.17
CA ALA A 176 -14.88 3.84 -7.65
C ALA A 176 -15.36 3.69 -9.09
N ILE A 177 -14.51 3.23 -10.01
CA ILE A 177 -14.87 2.98 -11.42
C ILE A 177 -15.99 1.93 -11.52
N TYR A 178 -15.86 0.81 -10.79
CA TYR A 178 -16.89 -0.23 -10.76
C TYR A 178 -18.22 0.29 -10.21
N SER A 179 -18.20 1.16 -9.20
CA SER A 179 -19.41 1.76 -8.61
C SER A 179 -20.06 2.78 -9.55
N LEU A 180 -19.28 3.66 -10.17
CA LEU A 180 -19.77 4.64 -11.16
C LEU A 180 -20.36 3.96 -12.41
N SER A 181 -19.90 2.75 -12.76
CA SER A 181 -20.50 1.96 -13.85
C SER A 181 -21.91 1.42 -13.56
N TYR A 182 -22.41 1.52 -12.32
CA TYR A 182 -23.66 0.86 -11.90
C TYR A 182 -24.89 1.13 -12.79
N PRO A 183 -25.24 2.40 -13.12
CA PRO A 183 -26.39 2.70 -13.96
C PRO A 183 -26.20 2.36 -15.44
N MET A 184 -24.95 2.30 -15.94
CA MET A 184 -24.65 1.98 -17.34
C MET A 184 -25.01 0.52 -17.71
N ARG A 185 -25.12 -0.36 -16.72
CA ARG A 185 -25.35 -1.80 -16.92
C ARG A 185 -26.78 -2.09 -17.38
N ARG A 186 -26.91 -2.92 -18.41
CA ARG A 186 -28.20 -3.41 -18.92
C ARG A 186 -29.07 -4.06 -17.83
N SER A 187 -28.46 -4.77 -16.88
CA SER A 187 -29.15 -5.37 -15.72
C SER A 187 -29.73 -4.36 -14.74
N TYR A 188 -29.20 -3.13 -14.67
CA TYR A 188 -29.81 -2.05 -13.90
C TYR A 188 -30.98 -1.42 -14.66
N ARG A 189 -30.80 -1.15 -15.96
CA ARG A 189 -31.87 -0.65 -16.85
C ARG A 189 -33.11 -1.55 -16.83
N TYR A 190 -32.96 -2.88 -16.89
CA TYR A 190 -34.11 -3.79 -16.80
C TYR A 190 -34.78 -3.78 -15.42
N LYS A 191 -34.03 -3.62 -14.32
CA LYS A 191 -34.63 -3.47 -12.98
C LYS A 191 -35.43 -2.18 -12.86
N LEU A 192 -34.88 -1.07 -13.36
CA LEU A 192 -35.55 0.23 -13.34
C LEU A 192 -36.87 0.20 -14.13
N LEU A 193 -36.89 -0.44 -15.31
CA LEU A 193 -38.10 -0.63 -16.10
C LEU A 193 -39.14 -1.49 -15.36
N ASN A 194 -38.71 -2.60 -14.74
CA ASN A 194 -39.62 -3.46 -13.98
C ASN A 194 -40.20 -2.74 -12.75
N TRP A 195 -39.40 -1.95 -12.04
CA TRP A 195 -39.86 -1.14 -10.89
C TRP A 195 -40.86 -0.07 -11.32
N ALA A 196 -40.59 0.67 -12.41
CA ALA A 196 -41.52 1.67 -12.94
C ALA A 196 -42.86 1.04 -13.37
N TYR A 197 -42.81 -0.12 -14.05
CA TYR A 197 -44.01 -0.87 -14.42
C TYR A 197 -44.82 -1.33 -13.19
N GLN A 198 -44.15 -1.89 -12.18
CA GLN A 198 -44.79 -2.32 -10.92
C GLN A 198 -45.39 -1.14 -10.14
N GLN A 199 -44.72 0.02 -10.10
CA GLN A 199 -45.23 1.23 -9.46
C GLN A 199 -46.53 1.72 -10.12
N VAL A 200 -46.57 1.77 -11.46
CA VAL A 200 -47.77 2.13 -12.22
C VAL A 200 -48.90 1.11 -12.00
N GLN A 201 -48.59 -0.19 -12.03
CA GLN A 201 -49.55 -1.27 -11.75
C GLN A 201 -50.15 -1.18 -10.33
N GLN A 202 -49.40 -0.63 -9.38
CA GLN A 202 -49.84 -0.39 -7.99
C GLN A 202 -50.52 0.98 -7.79
N ASN A 203 -50.70 1.78 -8.85
CA ASN A 203 -51.19 3.16 -8.79
C ASN A 203 -50.42 4.09 -7.83
N ASN A 204 -49.18 3.75 -7.47
CA ASN A 204 -48.43 4.56 -6.51
C ASN A 204 -47.81 5.79 -7.20
N LYS A 205 -48.32 6.97 -6.85
CA LYS A 205 -47.93 8.25 -7.44
C LYS A 205 -46.55 8.74 -7.02
N ASP A 206 -46.05 8.30 -5.85
CA ASP A 206 -44.75 8.74 -5.33
C ASP A 206 -43.91 7.56 -4.84
N ALA A 207 -42.65 7.49 -5.30
CA ALA A 207 -41.67 6.48 -4.93
C ALA A 207 -40.51 7.07 -4.09
N TRP A 208 -40.63 8.33 -3.64
CA TRP A 208 -39.65 8.98 -2.80
C TRP A 208 -39.54 8.31 -1.42
N ILE A 209 -38.32 8.01 -1.00
CA ILE A 209 -38.02 7.43 0.32
C ILE A 209 -36.90 8.26 0.94
N GLU A 210 -37.30 9.34 1.61
CA GLU A 210 -36.44 10.37 2.24
C GLU A 210 -35.18 9.79 2.91
N HIS A 211 -35.35 8.80 3.80
CA HIS A 211 -34.23 8.23 4.55
C HIS A 211 -33.25 7.41 3.69
N ASP A 212 -33.68 6.85 2.56
CA ASP A 212 -32.80 6.11 1.65
C ASP A 212 -32.02 7.06 0.72
N VAL A 213 -32.62 8.21 0.38
CA VAL A 213 -31.93 9.32 -0.30
C VAL A 213 -30.86 9.92 0.60
N TRP A 214 -31.19 10.30 1.84
CA TRP A 214 -30.19 10.78 2.81
C TRP A 214 -29.05 9.78 3.03
N ARG A 215 -29.37 8.49 3.15
CA ARG A 215 -28.37 7.42 3.23
C ARG A 215 -27.45 7.48 2.01
N MET A 216 -28.02 7.48 0.80
CA MET A 216 -27.28 7.48 -0.47
C MET A 216 -26.32 8.66 -0.59
N GLU A 217 -26.82 9.89 -0.45
CA GLU A 217 -26.03 11.11 -0.66
C GLU A 217 -24.87 11.22 0.34
N ILE A 218 -25.12 10.91 1.62
CA ILE A 218 -24.08 10.99 2.65
C ILE A 218 -22.95 9.98 2.38
N TYR A 219 -23.25 8.69 2.14
CA TYR A 219 -22.16 7.72 1.97
C TYR A 219 -21.41 7.91 0.65
N VAL A 220 -22.08 8.33 -0.43
CA VAL A 220 -21.42 8.62 -1.72
C VAL A 220 -20.46 9.80 -1.57
N SER A 221 -20.92 10.92 -0.97
CA SER A 221 -20.09 12.11 -0.72
C SER A 221 -18.85 11.77 0.12
N LEU A 222 -19.02 11.05 1.24
CA LEU A 222 -17.91 10.60 2.08
C LEU A 222 -16.91 9.70 1.34
N GLY A 223 -17.40 8.84 0.42
CA GLY A 223 -16.55 8.00 -0.41
C GLY A 223 -15.67 8.79 -1.37
N ILE A 224 -16.23 9.84 -2.00
CA ILE A 224 -15.50 10.75 -2.89
C ILE A 224 -14.40 11.49 -2.13
N VAL A 225 -14.72 12.06 -0.96
CA VAL A 225 -13.72 12.77 -0.12
C VAL A 225 -12.64 11.82 0.40
N ALA A 226 -13.01 10.61 0.83
CA ALA A 226 -12.04 9.61 1.27
C ALA A 226 -11.05 9.22 0.15
N LEU A 227 -11.54 9.04 -1.07
CA LEU A 227 -10.74 8.72 -2.26
C LEU A 227 -9.84 9.89 -2.68
N ALA A 228 -10.35 11.13 -2.65
CA ALA A 228 -9.55 12.32 -2.92
C ALA A 228 -8.36 12.44 -1.95
N ILE A 229 -8.56 12.13 -0.67
CA ILE A 229 -7.46 12.08 0.30
C ILE A 229 -6.49 10.92 0.00
N LEU A 230 -6.97 9.72 -0.38
CA LEU A 230 -6.07 8.63 -0.82
C LEU A 230 -5.21 9.03 -2.03
N ALA A 231 -5.75 9.80 -2.97
CA ALA A 231 -4.99 10.30 -4.12
C ALA A 231 -3.83 11.21 -3.67
N LEU A 232 -4.04 12.08 -2.66
CA LEU A 232 -2.95 12.89 -2.08
C LEU A 232 -1.86 12.01 -1.41
N LEU A 233 -2.23 10.91 -0.75
CA LEU A 233 -1.27 9.95 -0.19
C LEU A 233 -0.47 9.20 -1.27
N ALA A 234 -1.10 8.92 -2.41
CA ALA A 234 -0.49 8.25 -3.55
C ALA A 234 0.44 9.19 -4.34
N VAL A 235 0.04 10.44 -4.59
CA VAL A 235 0.87 11.46 -5.25
C VAL A 235 2.11 11.78 -4.40
N THR A 236 1.94 12.00 -3.08
CA THR A 236 3.09 12.19 -2.17
C THR A 236 3.90 10.93 -1.90
N SER A 237 3.55 9.79 -2.50
CA SER A 237 4.37 8.58 -2.53
C SER A 237 5.28 8.50 -3.77
N ILE A 238 5.14 9.39 -4.76
CA ILE A 238 6.08 9.52 -5.88
C ILE A 238 7.40 10.11 -5.34
N PRO A 239 8.59 9.58 -5.69
CA PRO A 239 9.87 10.07 -5.15
C PRO A 239 10.06 11.58 -5.30
N SER A 240 9.92 12.13 -6.51
CA SER A 240 10.07 13.57 -6.78
C SER A 240 9.15 14.49 -5.97
N VAL A 241 8.02 14.00 -5.46
CA VAL A 241 7.10 14.75 -4.57
C VAL A 241 7.37 14.44 -3.09
N SER A 242 7.82 13.23 -2.78
CA SER A 242 8.23 12.82 -1.43
C SER A 242 9.50 13.54 -0.98
N ASP A 243 10.43 13.74 -1.91
CA ASP A 243 11.78 14.25 -1.66
C ASP A 243 11.83 15.79 -1.73
N SER A 244 10.77 16.43 -2.25
CA SER A 244 10.57 17.89 -2.24
C SER A 244 9.81 18.42 -1.02
N LEU A 245 9.41 17.54 -0.08
CA LEU A 245 8.65 17.90 1.12
C LEU A 245 9.51 17.78 2.37
N THR A 246 9.32 18.68 3.34
CA THR A 246 9.96 18.49 4.64
C THR A 246 9.36 17.27 5.35
N TRP A 247 10.15 16.64 6.22
CA TRP A 247 9.66 15.51 7.03
C TRP A 247 8.40 15.85 7.83
N ARG A 248 8.20 17.11 8.23
CA ARG A 248 7.00 17.58 8.95
C ARG A 248 5.76 17.51 8.06
N GLU A 249 5.86 17.93 6.81
CA GLU A 249 4.75 17.94 5.84
C GLU A 249 4.45 16.52 5.36
N PHE A 250 5.48 15.75 4.97
CA PHE A 250 5.34 14.35 4.60
C PHE A 250 4.69 13.53 5.73
N HIS A 251 5.15 13.72 6.99
CA HIS A 251 4.54 13.05 8.15
C HIS A 251 3.10 13.54 8.43
N TYR A 252 2.79 14.82 8.21
CA TYR A 252 1.42 15.33 8.34
C TYR A 252 0.49 14.65 7.33
N ILE A 253 0.86 14.61 6.06
CA ILE A 253 0.06 13.97 5.00
C ILE A 253 -0.08 12.47 5.29
N GLN A 254 1.03 11.75 5.40
CA GLN A 254 1.04 10.28 5.54
C GLN A 254 0.56 9.76 6.91
N SER A 255 0.44 10.60 7.96
CA SER A 255 -0.07 10.17 9.28
C SER A 255 -1.33 10.89 9.78
N LYS A 256 -1.69 12.09 9.27
CA LYS A 256 -2.91 12.81 9.66
C LYS A 256 -4.00 12.66 8.61
N LEU A 257 -3.73 13.09 7.38
CA LEU A 257 -4.66 12.85 6.27
C LEU A 257 -4.83 11.33 6.04
N GLY A 258 -3.75 10.56 6.22
CA GLY A 258 -3.78 9.10 6.23
C GLY A 258 -4.82 8.45 7.15
N ILE A 259 -4.90 8.88 8.43
CA ILE A 259 -5.88 8.31 9.38
C ILE A 259 -7.28 8.89 9.17
N VAL A 260 -7.39 10.14 8.68
CA VAL A 260 -8.68 10.74 8.28
C VAL A 260 -9.29 9.97 7.11
N SER A 261 -8.50 9.56 6.13
CA SER A 261 -8.98 8.72 5.02
C SER A 261 -9.50 7.35 5.51
N LEU A 262 -8.79 6.69 6.43
CA LEU A 262 -9.29 5.44 7.05
C LEU A 262 -10.62 5.68 7.81
N LEU A 263 -10.74 6.79 8.54
CA LEU A 263 -11.97 7.16 9.24
C LEU A 263 -13.13 7.38 8.27
N LEU A 264 -12.95 8.23 7.24
CA LEU A 264 -13.98 8.52 6.26
C LEU A 264 -14.39 7.29 5.44
N GLY A 265 -13.44 6.44 5.03
CA GLY A 265 -13.72 5.17 4.36
C GLY A 265 -14.47 4.18 5.24
N THR A 266 -14.21 4.19 6.56
CA THR A 266 -14.98 3.38 7.52
C THR A 266 -16.40 3.93 7.66
N ILE A 267 -16.58 5.24 7.85
CA ILE A 267 -17.91 5.87 8.00
C ILE A 267 -18.74 5.70 6.71
N HIS A 268 -18.13 5.84 5.53
CA HIS A 268 -18.74 5.49 4.23
C HIS A 268 -19.35 4.08 4.25
N ALA A 269 -18.59 3.07 4.69
CA ALA A 269 -19.08 1.69 4.78
C ALA A 269 -20.15 1.48 5.88
N LEU A 270 -20.06 2.20 7.01
CA LEU A 270 -21.06 2.18 8.08
C LEU A 270 -22.40 2.79 7.63
N ILE A 271 -22.37 3.95 6.97
CA ILE A 271 -23.58 4.67 6.50
C ILE A 271 -24.17 3.97 5.27
N PHE A 272 -23.36 3.37 4.39
CA PHE A 272 -23.86 2.42 3.40
C PHE A 272 -24.68 1.29 4.05
N ALA A 273 -24.30 0.85 5.26
CA ALA A 273 -24.95 -0.23 5.98
C ALA A 273 -26.17 0.19 6.81
N TRP A 274 -26.34 1.45 7.23
CA TRP A 274 -27.56 2.04 7.83
C TRP A 274 -28.39 1.11 8.74
N ASN A 275 -29.46 0.49 8.24
CA ASN A 275 -30.35 -0.43 8.95
C ASN A 275 -30.06 -1.93 8.70
N LYS A 276 -29.12 -2.27 7.81
CA LYS A 276 -28.70 -3.64 7.47
C LYS A 276 -27.97 -4.35 8.63
N TRP A 277 -27.64 -3.64 9.70
CA TRP A 277 -27.08 -4.20 10.94
C TRP A 277 -28.08 -5.03 11.74
N VAL A 278 -29.37 -4.70 11.66
CA VAL A 278 -30.46 -5.37 12.40
C VAL A 278 -31.31 -6.29 11.51
N ASP A 279 -31.10 -6.26 10.19
CA ASP A 279 -31.81 -7.13 9.25
C ASP A 279 -31.25 -8.56 9.27
N ILE A 280 -31.98 -9.47 9.90
CA ILE A 280 -31.66 -10.90 9.99
C ILE A 280 -31.47 -11.53 8.59
N LYS A 281 -32.13 -11.01 7.54
CA LYS A 281 -32.01 -11.52 6.16
C LYS A 281 -30.60 -11.34 5.57
N GLN A 282 -29.73 -10.55 6.20
CA GLN A 282 -28.33 -10.43 5.81
C GLN A 282 -27.47 -11.65 6.24
N PHE A 283 -27.94 -12.48 7.18
CA PHE A 283 -27.18 -13.61 7.75
C PHE A 283 -27.42 -14.92 7.00
N VAL A 284 -26.77 -15.06 5.84
CA VAL A 284 -26.86 -16.23 4.96
C VAL A 284 -26.12 -17.42 5.56
N TRP A 285 -26.80 -18.52 5.87
CA TRP A 285 -26.21 -19.69 6.59
C TRP A 285 -25.38 -19.26 7.81
N HIS A 286 -25.93 -18.35 8.63
CA HIS A 286 -25.28 -17.71 9.79
C HIS A 286 -24.03 -16.85 9.46
N THR A 287 -23.61 -16.74 8.20
CA THR A 287 -22.45 -15.92 7.79
C THR A 287 -22.85 -14.44 7.67
N PRO A 288 -22.12 -13.51 8.32
CA PRO A 288 -22.47 -12.09 8.33
C PRO A 288 -22.32 -11.43 6.95
N PRO A 289 -23.02 -10.31 6.68
CA PRO A 289 -22.81 -9.55 5.46
C PRO A 289 -21.37 -9.02 5.35
N THR A 290 -20.81 -9.08 4.13
CA THR A 290 -19.39 -8.77 3.83
C THR A 290 -18.91 -7.43 4.37
N PHE A 291 -19.79 -6.42 4.49
CA PHE A 291 -19.44 -5.12 5.06
C PHE A 291 -19.02 -5.18 6.54
N MET A 292 -19.59 -6.07 7.35
CA MET A 292 -19.24 -6.20 8.78
C MET A 292 -17.79 -6.67 8.94
N ILE A 293 -17.37 -7.63 8.11
CA ILE A 293 -15.99 -8.12 8.09
C ILE A 293 -15.04 -7.02 7.59
N ALA A 294 -15.45 -6.27 6.56
CA ALA A 294 -14.64 -5.18 5.99
C ALA A 294 -14.37 -4.03 6.98
N VAL A 295 -15.34 -3.65 7.82
CA VAL A 295 -15.16 -2.54 8.77
C VAL A 295 -14.52 -2.96 10.10
N PHE A 296 -14.54 -4.23 10.46
CA PHE A 296 -14.01 -4.73 11.74
C PHE A 296 -12.56 -4.29 12.01
N LEU A 297 -11.64 -4.60 11.08
CA LEU A 297 -10.22 -4.26 11.24
C LEU A 297 -9.96 -2.73 11.25
N PRO A 298 -10.54 -1.92 10.33
CA PRO A 298 -10.53 -0.46 10.43
C PRO A 298 -11.02 0.08 11.78
N ILE A 299 -12.14 -0.42 12.31
CA ILE A 299 -12.70 0.03 13.60
C ILE A 299 -11.73 -0.27 14.75
N VAL A 300 -11.14 -1.47 14.81
CA VAL A 300 -10.12 -1.80 15.82
C VAL A 300 -8.92 -0.85 15.73
N VAL A 301 -8.41 -0.59 14.52
CA VAL A 301 -7.30 0.36 14.31
C VAL A 301 -7.65 1.77 14.76
N LEU A 302 -8.86 2.25 14.46
CA LEU A 302 -9.35 3.57 14.85
C LEU A 302 -9.54 3.69 16.37
N ILE A 303 -10.17 2.71 17.03
CA ILE A 303 -10.35 2.68 18.49
C ILE A 303 -9.00 2.69 19.20
N CYS A 304 -8.07 1.80 18.82
CA CYS A 304 -6.74 1.78 19.41
C CYS A 304 -5.97 3.09 19.14
N LYS A 305 -6.20 3.75 18.00
CA LYS A 305 -5.62 5.07 17.71
C LYS A 305 -6.17 6.16 18.62
N VAL A 306 -7.48 6.18 18.89
CA VAL A 306 -8.13 7.11 19.83
C VAL A 306 -7.60 6.90 21.25
N ILE A 307 -7.49 5.64 21.70
CA ILE A 307 -6.90 5.31 23.01
C ILE A 307 -5.46 5.84 23.12
N LEU A 308 -4.60 5.62 22.11
CA LEU A 308 -3.23 6.13 22.09
C LEU A 308 -3.13 7.67 21.96
N LEU A 309 -4.22 8.36 21.62
CA LEU A 309 -4.29 9.83 21.58
C LEU A 309 -4.73 10.45 22.91
N LEU A 310 -5.27 9.67 23.86
CA LEU A 310 -5.65 10.12 25.20
C LEU A 310 -4.48 10.84 25.89
N PRO A 311 -4.69 11.96 26.60
CA PRO A 311 -3.61 12.82 27.10
C PRO A 311 -2.53 12.08 27.91
N CYS A 312 -2.92 11.12 28.76
CA CYS A 312 -1.99 10.37 29.61
C CYS A 312 -1.05 9.49 28.77
N LEU A 313 -1.60 8.68 27.85
CA LEU A 313 -0.81 7.81 26.98
C LEU A 313 0.00 8.63 25.98
N ARG A 314 -0.60 9.65 25.35
CA ARG A 314 0.07 10.53 24.39
C ARG A 314 1.27 11.26 25.02
N LYS A 315 1.14 11.77 26.26
CA LYS A 315 2.26 12.38 27.00
C LYS A 315 3.38 11.37 27.26
N LYS A 316 3.06 10.13 27.68
CA LYS A 316 4.08 9.08 27.93
C LYS A 316 4.77 8.61 26.64
N ILE A 317 4.03 8.38 25.55
CA ILE A 317 4.59 8.06 24.22
C ILE A 317 5.54 9.16 23.75
N LEU A 318 5.16 10.44 23.93
CA LEU A 318 5.98 11.57 23.50
C LEU A 318 7.29 11.66 24.30
N LYS A 319 7.23 11.49 25.63
CA LYS A 319 8.43 11.39 26.50
C LYS A 319 9.36 10.27 26.01
N ILE A 320 8.83 9.05 25.81
CA ILE A 320 9.63 7.90 25.34
C ILE A 320 10.31 8.20 24.00
N ARG A 321 9.61 8.86 23.06
CA ARG A 321 10.18 9.24 21.74
C ARG A 321 11.25 10.32 21.83
N HIS A 322 11.11 11.27 22.74
CA HIS A 322 12.19 12.23 23.05
C HIS A 322 13.41 11.56 23.71
N GLY A 323 13.25 10.38 24.31
CA GLY A 323 14.34 9.56 24.87
C GLY A 323 14.27 9.35 26.37
N TRP A 324 13.13 9.68 27.01
CA TRP A 324 12.89 9.29 28.39
C TRP A 324 12.71 7.77 28.51
N GLU A 325 13.25 7.20 29.59
CA GLU A 325 13.21 5.78 29.87
C GLU A 325 12.51 5.46 31.21
N ASP A 326 11.69 4.42 31.21
CA ASP A 326 11.00 3.94 32.41
C ASP A 326 11.84 2.88 33.13
N VAL A 327 12.76 3.32 33.99
CA VAL A 327 13.70 2.46 34.75
C VAL A 327 12.96 1.32 35.47
N THR A 328 11.76 1.56 36.00
CA THR A 328 10.96 0.53 36.69
C THR A 328 10.54 -0.63 35.78
N LYS A 329 10.46 -0.40 34.47
CA LYS A 329 10.15 -1.40 33.44
C LYS A 329 11.39 -2.04 32.84
N ILE A 330 12.48 -1.28 32.69
CA ILE A 330 13.75 -1.80 32.18
C ILE A 330 14.28 -2.87 33.14
N ASN A 331 14.46 -2.54 34.42
CA ASN A 331 14.98 -3.48 35.42
C ASN A 331 14.11 -4.75 35.52
N LYS A 332 12.77 -4.62 35.45
CA LYS A 332 11.85 -5.78 35.42
C LYS A 332 11.99 -6.63 34.17
N THR A 333 12.28 -6.03 33.02
CA THR A 333 12.48 -6.74 31.74
C THR A 333 13.83 -7.44 31.69
N GLU A 334 14.86 -6.88 32.34
CA GLU A 334 16.18 -7.47 32.46
C GLU A 334 16.13 -8.68 33.40
N MET A 335 15.53 -8.53 34.60
CA MET A 335 15.29 -9.64 35.52
C MET A 335 14.47 -10.78 34.89
N SER A 336 13.46 -10.47 34.06
CA SER A 336 12.69 -11.48 33.31
C SER A 336 13.38 -11.99 32.03
N SER A 337 14.69 -11.77 31.90
CA SER A 337 15.54 -12.33 30.83
C SER A 337 16.82 -12.98 31.37
N GLN A 338 16.95 -13.05 32.70
CA GLN A 338 17.98 -13.79 33.45
C GLN A 338 17.38 -15.02 34.16
N LEU A 339 16.11 -15.32 33.87
CA LEU A 339 15.30 -16.48 34.26
C LEU A 339 14.75 -17.11 32.98
#